data_AF-A0A9D6W454-F1
#
_entry.id   AF-A0A9D6W454-F1
#
_cell.length_a   1.000
_cell.length_b   1.000
_cell.length_c   1.000
_cell.angle_alpha   90.00
_cell.angle_beta   90.00
_cell.angle_gamma   90.00
#
_symmetry.space_group_name_H-M   'P 1'
#
loop_
_entity.id
_entity.type
_entity.pdbx_description
1 polymer ?
#
loop_
_entity_poly.entity_id
_entity_poly.type
_entity_poly.pdbx_seq_one_letter_code
_entity_poly.pdbx_strand_id
1 'polypeptide(L)' 'MQTFTVYRVDYASGMKVPVGAIQERRTKERGANFFGLLFLARKKYAESPLDAFRITLGKSRIESPHVGGLRRSPG' A
#
# COMPACT_ATOMS: atom_id res chain seq x y z
N MET A 1 -7.70 10.83 -5.75
CA MET A 1 -6.50 10.05 -6.14
C MET A 1 -5.99 9.34 -4.89
N GLN A 2 -5.66 8.06 -5.00
CA GLN A 2 -5.16 7.27 -3.88
C GLN A 2 -3.78 6.71 -4.21
N THR A 3 -2.85 6.82 -3.27
CA THR A 3 -1.49 6.28 -3.42
C THR A 3 -1.38 4.98 -2.64
N PHE A 4 -0.83 3.96 -3.28
CA PHE A 4 -0.57 2.65 -2.69
C PHE A 4 0.94 2.44 -2.65
N THR A 5 1.46 2.10 -1.48
CA THR A 5 2.85 1.70 -1.33
C THR A 5 2.98 0.25 -1.76
N VAL A 6 3.97 -0.01 -2.60
CA VAL A 6 4.35 -1.35 -3.05
C VAL A 6 5.38 -1.88 -2.07
N TYR A 7 5.13 -3.08 -1.55
CA TYR A 7 6.06 -3.78 -0.68
C TYR A 7 6.49 -5.09 -1.31
N ARG A 8 7.75 -5.46 -1.10
CA ARG A 8 8.27 -6.81 -1.30
C ARG A 8 8.29 -7.51 0.06
N VAL A 9 7.62 -8.65 0.15
CA VAL A 9 7.61 -9.50 1.34
C VAL A 9 8.86 -10.36 1.32
N ASP A 10 9.69 -10.19 2.35
CA ASP A 10 10.73 -11.15 2.66
C ASP A 10 10.11 -12.27 3.50
N TYR A 11 9.97 -13.46 2.91
CA TYR A 11 9.39 -14.62 3.59
C TYR A 11 10.32 -15.21 4.67
N ALA A 12 11.63 -14.95 4.61
CA ALA A 12 12.55 -15.43 5.63
C ALA A 12 12.37 -14.68 6.96
N SER A 13 12.19 -13.36 6.89
CA SER A 13 12.01 -12.48 8.06
C SER A 13 10.55 -12.14 8.36
N GLY A 14 9.62 -12.41 7.42
CA GLY A 14 8.23 -11.97 7.49
C GLY A 14 8.04 -10.46 7.28
N MET A 15 9.10 -9.72 6.95
CA MET A 15 9.07 -8.26 6.84
C MET A 15 8.59 -7.78 5.47
N LYS A 16 7.96 -6.59 5.46
CA LYS A 16 7.54 -5.90 4.24
C LYS A 16 8.52 -4.77 3.94
N VAL A 17 9.33 -4.94 2.90
CA VAL A 17 10.28 -3.92 2.45
C VAL A 17 9.60 -3.02 1.42
N PRO A 18 9.50 -1.70 1.63
CA PRO A 18 8.91 -0.79 0.64
C PRO A 18 9.82 -0.71 -0.59
N VAL A 19 9.26 -0.96 -1.78
CA VAL A 19 9.99 -0.94 -3.06
C VAL A 19 9.52 0.16 -4.01
N GLY A 20 8.37 0.78 -3.73
CA GLY A 20 7.87 1.88 -4.55
C GLY A 20 6.42 2.25 -4.25
N ALA A 21 5.77 2.94 -5.18
CA ALA A 21 4.38 3.36 -5.05
C ALA A 21 3.65 3.36 -6.40
N ILE A 22 2.34 3.13 -6.34
CA ILE A 22 1.41 3.26 -7.47
C ILE A 22 0.33 4.26 -7.10
N GLN A 23 0.04 5.18 -8.03
CA GLN A 23 -1.01 6.15 -7.87
C GLN A 23 -2.22 5.75 -8.71
N GLU A 24 -3.36 5.55 -8.04
CA GLU A 24 -4.65 5.44 -8.71
C GLU A 24 -5.15 6.84 -9.05
N ARG A 25 -5.14 7.14 -10.35
CA ARG A 25 -5.48 8.46 -10.89
C ARG A 25 -6.98 8.67 -11.07
N ARG A 26 -7.78 7.60 -11.09
CA ARG A 26 -9.23 7.70 -11.30
C ARG A 26 -9.94 8.20 -10.04
N THR A 27 -10.92 9.08 -10.25
CA THR A 27 -11.72 9.72 -9.20
C THR A 27 -12.99 8.94 -8.85
N LYS A 28 -13.42 8.01 -9.70
CA LYS A 28 -14.65 7.22 -9.54
C LYS A 28 -14.31 5.76 -9.24
N GLU A 29 -14.71 5.27 -8.07
CA GLU A 29 -14.57 3.86 -7.67
C GLU A 29 -15.53 2.99 -8.50
N ARG A 30 -15.06 2.41 -9.61
CA ARG A 30 -15.75 1.30 -10.27
C ARG A 30 -15.31 -0.01 -9.63
N GLY A 31 -15.70 -0.20 -8.37
CA GLY A 31 -15.20 -1.28 -7.53
C GLY A 31 -13.72 -1.09 -7.22
N ALA A 32 -13.28 -1.50 -6.03
CA ALA A 32 -11.88 -1.42 -5.66
C ALA A 32 -11.05 -2.31 -6.62
N ASN A 33 -10.46 -1.73 -7.67
CA ASN A 33 -9.63 -2.44 -8.65
C ASN A 33 -8.24 -2.77 -8.07
N PHE A 34 -8.21 -3.30 -6.85
CA PHE A 34 -7.01 -3.70 -6.14
C PHE A 34 -6.24 -4.74 -6.93
N PHE A 35 -6.92 -5.66 -7.62
CA PHE A 35 -6.30 -6.65 -8.49
C PHE A 35 -5.59 -6.01 -9.68
N GLY A 36 -6.19 -5.02 -10.34
CA GLY A 36 -5.53 -4.27 -11.42
C GLY A 36 -4.31 -3.50 -10.93
N LEU A 37 -4.40 -2.87 -9.76
CA LEU A 37 -3.27 -2.19 -9.13
C LEU A 37 -2.15 -3.18 -8.76
N LEU A 38 -2.51 -4.33 -8.20
CA LEU A 38 -1.56 -5.38 -7.82
C LEU A 38 -0.88 -5.98 -9.07
N PHE A 39 -1.63 -6.16 -10.15
CA PHE A 39 -1.09 -6.61 -11.43
C PHE A 39 -0.06 -5.61 -11.98
N LEU A 40 -0.38 -4.30 -11.96
CA LEU A 40 0.56 -3.26 -12.37
C LEU A 40 1.81 -3.22 -11.46
N ALA A 41 1.64 -3.43 -10.15
CA ALA A 41 2.75 -3.51 -9.20
C ALA A 41 3.69 -4.67 -9.52
N ARG A 42 3.14 -5.86 -9.72
CA ARG A 42 3.91 -7.04 -10.08
C ARG A 42 4.61 -6.86 -11.41
N LYS A 43 3.93 -6.33 -12.43
CA LYS A 43 4.54 -6.09 -13.74
C LYS A 43 5.70 -5.09 -13.68
N LYS A 44 5.66 -4.11 -12.78
CA LYS A 44 6.65 -3.04 -12.69
C LYS A 44 7.82 -3.36 -11.76
N TYR A 45 7.56 -4.03 -10.63
CA TYR A 45 8.52 -4.21 -9.54
C TYR A 45 9.03 -5.65 -9.37
N ALA A 46 8.40 -6.64 -10.01
CA ALA A 46 8.87 -8.01 -9.92
C ALA A 46 10.02 -8.25 -10.89
N GLU A 47 11.07 -8.91 -10.39
CA GLU A 47 12.21 -9.34 -11.22
C GLU A 47 11.98 -10.72 -11.85
N SER A 48 11.05 -11.51 -11.30
CA SER A 48 10.68 -12.84 -11.79
C SER A 48 9.23 -13.20 -11.44
N PRO A 49 8.65 -14.25 -12.06
CA PRO A 49 7.33 -14.73 -11.68
C PRO A 49 7.22 -15.12 -10.20
N LEU A 50 8.28 -15.70 -9.62
CA LEU A 50 8.36 -16.04 -8.20
C LEU A 50 8.40 -14.78 -7.31
N ASP A 51 9.17 -13.76 -7.73
CA ASP A 51 9.24 -12.47 -7.02
C ASP A 51 7.89 -11.74 -7.06
N ALA A 52 7.11 -11.89 -8.13
CA ALA A 52 5.78 -11.28 -8.23
C ALA A 52 4.84 -11.74 -7.10
N PHE A 53 4.95 -12.99 -6.62
CA PHE A 53 4.17 -13.47 -5.47
C PHE A 53 4.57 -12.79 -4.16
N ARG A 54 5.82 -12.30 -4.06
CA ARG A 54 6.32 -11.51 -2.93
C ARG A 54 5.87 -10.06 -2.96
N ILE A 55 5.37 -9.57 -4.10
CA ILE A 55 4.89 -8.19 -4.22
C ILE A 55 3.46 -8.08 -3.69
N THR A 56 3.26 -7.11 -2.78
CA THR A 56 1.96 -6.75 -2.21
C THR A 56 1.77 -5.23 -2.19
N LEU A 57 0.51 -4.81 -2.07
CA LEU A 57 0.13 -3.41 -1.96
C LEU A 57 -0.37 -3.12 -0.54
N GLY A 58 0.15 -2.06 0.07
CA GLY A 58 -0.44 -1.47 1.25
C GLY A 58 -1.03 -0.10 0.90
N LYS A 59 -2.22 0.18 1.43
CA LYS A 59 -2.68 1.57 1.51
C LYS A 59 -1.75 2.25 2.50
N SER A 60 -0.90 3.16 2.04
CA SER A 60 -0.37 4.17 2.96
C SER A 60 -1.58 5.02 3.31
N ARG A 61 -2.18 4.76 4.48
CA ARG A 61 -2.92 5.81 5.15
C ARG A 61 -1.83 6.83 5.39
N ILE A 62 -1.78 7.89 4.58
CA ILE A 62 -1.20 9.13 5.07
C ILE A 62 -2.01 9.36 6.34
N GLU A 63 -1.42 9.06 7.48
CA GLU A 63 -1.94 9.53 8.75
C GLU A 63 -1.88 11.04 8.60
N SER A 64 -2.98 11.65 8.10
CA SER A 64 -3.28 13.00 8.50
C SER A 64 -3.27 12.94 10.01
N PRO A 65 -2.36 13.66 10.69
CA PRO A 65 -2.34 13.66 12.13
C PRO A 65 -3.74 14.10 12.54
N HIS A 66 -4.51 13.17 13.11
CA HIS A 66 -5.68 13.59 13.84
C HIS A 66 -5.11 14.42 14.97
N VAL A 67 -5.20 15.74 14.81
CA VAL A 67 -5.18 16.68 15.90
C VAL A 67 -6.36 16.27 16.77
N GLY A 68 -6.11 15.30 17.64
CA GLY A 68 -7.00 14.89 18.71
C GLY A 68 -7.00 16.02 19.71
N GLY A 69 -7.86 17.00 19.45
CA GLY A 69 -8.18 18.05 20.40
C GLY A 69 -8.60 17.43 21.73
N LEU A 70 -8.05 18.02 22.78
CA LEU A 70 -8.50 18.03 24.18
C LEU A 70 -9.49 16.95 24.62
N ARG A 71 -9.11 16.23 25.68
CA ARG A 71 -9.85 16.30 26.95
C ARG A 71 -8.90 16.04 28.14
N ARG A 72 -8.72 17.09 28.94
CA ARG A 72 -8.52 17.02 30.42
C ARG A 72 -9.75 16.27 30.99
N SER A 73 -9.73 15.50 32.08
CA SER A 73 -9.03 15.62 33.36
C SER A 73 -9.15 14.27 34.13
N PRO A 74 -8.43 14.09 35.25
CA PRO A 74 -8.40 12.87 36.05
C PRO A 74 -9.59 12.78 37.02
N GLY A 75 -9.83 11.56 37.53
CA GLY A 75 -10.61 11.29 38.74
C GLY A 75 -9.69 10.93 39.90
#